data_AF-A0A2A7U8B1-F1
#
_entry.id   AF-A0A2A7U8B1-F1
#
_cell.length_a   1.000
_cell.length_b   1.000
_cell.length_c   1.000
_cell.angle_alpha   90.00
_cell.angle_beta   90.00
_cell.angle_gamma   90.00
#
_symmetry.space_group_name_H-M   'P 1'
#
loop_
_entity.id
_entity.type
_entity.pdbx_description
1 polymer ?
#
loop_
_entity_poly.entity_id
_entity_poly.type
_entity_poly.pdbx_seq_one_letter_code
_entity_poly.pdbx_strand_id
1 'polypeptide(L)'
;MTAPDPLSLFDIGDVQAIAGETFEEPETTQVKRFIDIAAAKLRTKVSRLDERISTGALDPVLVKGVGAEIVLRAVATLRRGIGVRRTEYPEISTEYEPATAGGLVQVTDDDIADLIDDAGSGDAFTIRVSA
;
A
#
# COMPACT_ATOMS: atom_id res chain seq x y z
N MET A 1 -15.29 19.88 4.35
CA MET A 1 -14.02 19.37 4.92
C MET A 1 -14.38 18.37 6.00
N THR A 2 -14.37 17.08 5.70
CA THR A 2 -14.55 16.02 6.70
C THR A 2 -13.20 15.83 7.38
N ALA A 3 -13.17 15.92 8.72
CA ALA A 3 -11.95 15.68 9.48
C ALA A 3 -11.42 14.26 9.20
N PRO A 4 -10.10 14.05 9.15
CA PRO A 4 -9.54 12.71 9.00
C PRO A 4 -10.02 11.86 10.19
N ASP A 5 -10.60 10.70 9.88
CA ASP A 5 -11.01 9.74 10.90
C ASP A 5 -9.72 9.27 11.61
N PRO A 6 -9.59 9.43 12.94
CA PRO A 6 -8.35 9.08 13.66
C PRO A 6 -7.96 7.60 13.56
N LEU A 7 -8.80 6.76 12.95
CA LEU A 7 -8.54 5.36 12.65
C LEU A 7 -8.10 5.10 11.20
N SER A 8 -8.07 6.11 10.33
CA SER A 8 -7.63 5.96 8.93
C SER A 8 -6.12 6.14 8.84
N LEU A 9 -5.40 5.09 8.40
CA LEU A 9 -3.95 5.16 8.19
C LEU A 9 -3.57 6.12 7.04
N PHE A 10 -4.45 6.22 6.05
CA PHE A 10 -4.36 7.07 4.88
C PHE A 10 -5.76 7.33 4.32
N ASP A 11 -5.92 8.30 3.44
CA ASP A 11 -7.22 8.66 2.84
C ASP A 11 -7.19 8.69 1.31
N ILE A 12 -8.33 9.03 0.69
CA ILE A 12 -8.45 9.08 -0.77
C ILE A 12 -7.56 10.15 -1.40
N GLY A 13 -7.28 11.25 -0.69
CA GLY A 13 -6.38 12.30 -1.15
C GLY A 13 -4.94 11.80 -1.24
N ASP A 14 -4.50 10.97 -0.28
CA ASP A 14 -3.19 10.32 -0.35
C ASP A 14 -3.08 9.42 -1.60
N VAL A 15 -4.13 8.65 -1.91
CA VAL A 15 -4.17 7.79 -3.11
C VAL A 15 -4.17 8.62 -4.38
N GLN A 16 -5.01 9.67 -4.47
CA GLN A 16 -5.10 10.55 -5.64
C GLN A 16 -3.79 11.31 -5.91
N ALA A 17 -3.09 11.73 -4.85
CA ALA A 17 -1.80 12.39 -4.96
C ALA A 17 -0.74 11.50 -5.62
N ILE A 18 -0.73 10.20 -5.29
CA ILE A 18 0.19 9.22 -5.89
C ILE A 18 -0.26 8.80 -7.29
N ALA A 19 -1.58 8.65 -7.49
CA ALA A 19 -2.14 8.28 -8.78
C ALA A 19 -1.94 9.36 -9.85
N GLY A 20 -1.86 10.63 -9.44
CA GLY A 20 -1.86 11.77 -10.36
C GLY A 20 -3.21 11.99 -11.04
N GLU A 21 -4.28 11.37 -10.54
CA GLU A 21 -5.64 11.49 -11.06
C GLU A 21 -6.66 11.70 -9.93
N THR A 22 -7.80 12.31 -10.27
CA THR A 22 -8.93 12.44 -9.35
C THR A 22 -9.99 11.42 -9.73
N PHE A 23 -10.29 10.49 -8.82
CA PHE A 23 -11.41 9.58 -8.97
C PHE A 23 -12.76 10.32 -8.84
N GLU A 24 -13.73 9.92 -9.67
CA GLU A 24 -15.13 10.38 -9.60
C GLU A 24 -16.05 9.23 -9.12
N GLU A 25 -17.33 9.50 -8.86
CA GLU A 25 -18.28 8.41 -8.55
C GLU A 25 -18.60 7.59 -9.81
N PRO A 26 -18.73 6.24 -9.72
CA PRO A 26 -18.74 5.42 -8.50
C PRO A 26 -17.36 4.95 -8.01
N GLU A 27 -16.29 5.29 -8.72
CA GLU A 27 -14.92 4.83 -8.43
C GLU A 27 -14.43 5.33 -7.08
N THR A 28 -14.77 6.56 -6.69
CA THR A 28 -14.50 7.12 -5.35
C THR A 28 -15.01 6.22 -4.23
N THR A 29 -16.25 5.71 -4.36
CA THR A 29 -16.81 4.78 -3.38
C THR A 29 -16.04 3.46 -3.33
N GLN A 30 -15.59 2.95 -4.47
CA GLN A 30 -14.81 1.71 -4.55
C GLN A 30 -13.41 1.88 -3.93
N VAL A 31 -12.73 2.98 -4.24
CA VAL A 31 -11.41 3.31 -3.69
C VAL A 31 -11.46 3.42 -2.18
N LYS A 32 -12.48 4.10 -1.62
CA LYS A 32 -12.68 4.16 -0.16
C LYS A 32 -12.83 2.79 0.48
N ARG A 33 -13.57 1.87 -0.15
CA ARG A 33 -13.66 0.47 0.32
C ARG A 33 -12.33 -0.25 0.27
N PHE A 34 -11.51 -0.02 -0.75
CA PHE A 34 -10.17 -0.61 -0.82
C PHE A 34 -9.23 -0.04 0.24
N ILE A 35 -9.33 1.25 0.55
CA ILE A 35 -8.59 1.88 1.65
C ILE A 35 -8.93 1.21 2.98
N ASP A 36 -10.23 1.05 3.30
CA ASP A 36 -10.67 0.39 4.54
C ASP A 36 -10.08 -1.04 4.67
N ILE A 37 -10.13 -1.81 3.58
CA ILE A 37 -9.63 -3.19 3.55
C ILE A 37 -8.10 -3.21 3.67
N ALA A 38 -7.39 -2.33 2.96
CA ALA A 38 -5.95 -2.23 3.00
C ALA A 38 -5.47 -1.86 4.41
N ALA A 39 -6.09 -0.87 5.04
CA ALA A 39 -5.79 -0.46 6.40
C ALA A 39 -5.99 -1.59 7.41
N ALA A 40 -7.11 -2.34 7.30
CA ALA A 40 -7.37 -3.50 8.16
C ALA A 40 -6.33 -4.62 7.96
N LYS A 41 -5.93 -4.88 6.70
CA LYS A 41 -4.90 -5.88 6.39
C LYS A 41 -3.53 -5.47 6.92
N LEU A 42 -3.14 -4.21 6.77
CA LEU A 42 -1.89 -3.67 7.30
C LEU A 42 -1.82 -3.80 8.82
N ARG A 43 -2.89 -3.44 9.55
CA ARG A 43 -2.96 -3.63 11.01
C ARG A 43 -2.85 -5.08 11.45
N THR A 44 -3.35 -6.00 10.63
CA THR A 44 -3.28 -7.44 10.92
C THR A 44 -1.89 -8.02 10.67
N LYS A 45 -1.20 -7.53 9.63
CA LYS A 45 0.10 -8.07 9.17
C LYS A 45 1.29 -7.39 9.82
N VAL A 46 1.20 -6.09 10.08
CA VAL A 46 2.29 -5.29 10.67
C VAL A 46 2.05 -5.17 12.17
N SER A 47 2.91 -5.85 12.94
CA SER A 47 2.82 -5.85 14.40
C SER A 47 2.96 -4.44 14.97
N ARG A 48 2.05 -4.08 15.88
CA ARG A 48 2.05 -2.79 16.60
C ARG A 48 2.09 -1.57 15.69
N LEU A 49 1.47 -1.66 14.51
CA LEU A 49 1.51 -0.60 13.49
C LEU A 49 1.15 0.79 14.04
N ASP A 50 -0.02 0.93 14.67
CA ASP A 50 -0.48 2.23 15.19
C ASP A 50 0.42 2.76 16.32
N GLU A 51 1.00 1.88 17.15
CA GLU A 51 1.96 2.23 18.20
C GLU A 51 3.28 2.72 17.58
N ARG A 52 3.79 2.03 16.56
CA ARG A 52 5.04 2.41 15.87
C ARG A 52 4.91 3.75 15.15
N ILE A 53 3.74 4.02 14.56
CA ILE A 53 3.45 5.33 13.95
C ILE A 53 3.40 6.42 15.04
N SER A 54 2.68 6.20 16.13
CA SER A 54 2.52 7.22 17.19
C SER A 54 3.81 7.52 17.96
N THR A 55 4.71 6.54 18.06
CA THR A 55 6.03 6.69 18.67
C THR A 55 7.09 7.25 17.72
N GLY A 56 6.77 7.38 16.42
CA GLY A 56 7.71 7.80 15.39
C GLY A 56 8.72 6.72 14.98
N ALA A 57 8.57 5.49 15.48
CA ALA A 57 9.37 4.33 15.09
C ALA A 57 9.02 3.79 13.69
N LEU A 58 7.95 4.32 13.07
CA LEU A 58 7.60 4.09 11.68
C LEU A 58 7.09 5.40 11.09
N ASP A 59 7.62 5.79 9.92
CA ASP A 59 7.26 7.05 9.27
C ASP A 59 5.82 6.98 8.73
N PRO A 60 4.91 7.89 9.14
CA PRO A 60 3.54 7.93 8.61
C PRO A 60 3.47 8.18 7.10
N VAL A 61 4.45 8.88 6.51
CA VAL A 61 4.53 9.11 5.06
C VAL A 61 4.77 7.79 4.32
N LEU A 62 5.65 6.95 4.86
CA LEU A 62 5.93 5.63 4.29
C LEU A 62 4.69 4.72 4.35
N VAL A 63 3.99 4.70 5.49
CA VAL A 63 2.74 3.93 5.65
C VAL A 63 1.68 4.37 4.63
N LYS A 64 1.54 5.69 4.40
CA LYS A 64 0.64 6.23 3.39
C LYS A 64 1.03 5.80 1.98
N GLY A 65 2.31 5.85 1.64
CA GLY A 65 2.84 5.42 0.35
C GLY A 65 2.52 3.95 0.06
N VAL A 66 2.90 3.06 0.97
CA VAL A 66 2.64 1.61 0.86
C VAL A 66 1.13 1.33 0.79
N GLY A 67 0.34 1.96 1.67
CA GLY A 67 -1.11 1.81 1.67
C GLY A 67 -1.76 2.23 0.35
N ALA A 68 -1.32 3.36 -0.22
CA ALA A 68 -1.82 3.84 -1.50
C ALA A 68 -1.41 2.93 -2.67
N GLU A 69 -0.19 2.39 -2.69
CA GLU A 69 0.25 1.46 -3.73
C GLU A 69 -0.62 0.19 -3.76
N ILE A 70 -0.88 -0.39 -2.58
CA ILE A 70 -1.78 -1.55 -2.43
C ILE A 70 -3.15 -1.25 -3.04
N VAL A 71 -3.71 -0.05 -2.78
CA VAL A 71 -5.00 0.37 -3.32
C VAL A 71 -4.94 0.58 -4.83
N LEU A 72 -3.90 1.22 -5.35
CA LEU A 72 -3.72 1.43 -6.79
C LEU A 72 -3.58 0.12 -7.55
N ARG A 73 -2.89 -0.88 -6.96
CA ARG A 73 -2.80 -2.23 -7.50
C ARG A 73 -4.20 -2.89 -7.60
N ALA A 74 -5.05 -2.68 -6.59
CA ALA A 74 -6.43 -3.17 -6.58
C ALA A 74 -7.30 -2.46 -7.64
N VAL A 75 -7.20 -1.12 -7.75
CA VAL A 75 -7.90 -0.32 -8.77
C VAL A 75 -7.47 -0.74 -10.18
N ALA A 76 -6.18 -0.88 -10.42
CA ALA A 76 -5.66 -1.35 -11.71
C ALA A 76 -6.16 -2.75 -12.05
N THR A 77 -6.30 -3.64 -11.05
CA THR A 77 -6.86 -4.98 -11.25
C THR A 77 -8.35 -4.92 -11.58
N LEU A 78 -9.10 -4.04 -10.90
CA LEU A 78 -10.52 -3.83 -11.17
C LEU A 78 -10.76 -3.27 -12.59
N ARG A 79 -9.99 -2.24 -12.99
CA ARG A 79 -10.06 -1.62 -14.33
C ARG A 79 -9.73 -2.61 -15.45
N ARG A 80 -8.83 -3.57 -15.20
CA ARG A 80 -8.50 -4.66 -16.13
C ARG A 80 -9.61 -5.72 -16.27
N GLY A 81 -10.55 -5.77 -15.32
CA GLY A 81 -11.61 -6.77 -15.27
C GLY A 81 -11.24 -7.98 -14.41
N ILE A 82 -12.20 -8.41 -13.58
CA ILE A 82 -12.01 -9.55 -12.67
C ILE A 82 -11.86 -10.83 -13.49
N GLY A 83 -10.70 -11.48 -13.41
CA GLY A 83 -10.44 -12.76 -14.07
C GLY A 83 -10.05 -12.66 -15.56
N VAL A 84 -9.80 -11.46 -16.08
CA VAL A 84 -9.29 -11.27 -17.45
C VAL A 84 -7.79 -11.56 -17.45
N ARG A 85 -7.39 -12.66 -18.11
CA ARG A 85 -6.00 -13.12 -18.21
C ARG A 85 -5.24 -12.59 -19.44
N ARG A 86 -5.94 -12.20 -20.50
CA ARG A 86 -5.35 -11.79 -21.78
C ARG A 86 -6.31 -10.90 -22.55
N THR A 87 -5.81 -9.77 -23.03
CA THR A 87 -6.48 -8.94 -24.04
C THR A 87 -5.60 -8.96 -25.28
N GLU A 88 -6.04 -9.63 -26.35
CA GLU A 88 -5.34 -9.65 -27.64
C GLU A 88 -5.98 -8.69 -28.62
N TYR A 89 -5.20 -7.73 -29.10
CA TYR A 89 -5.42 -7.05 -30.37
C TYR A 89 -4.32 -7.50 -31.35
N PRO A 90 -4.58 -7.63 -32.66
CA PRO A 90 -3.63 -8.19 -33.62
C PRO A 90 -2.31 -7.41 -33.76
N GLU A 91 -2.23 -6.20 -33.21
CA GLU A 91 -1.06 -5.32 -33.24
C GLU A 91 -0.35 -5.10 -31.89
N ILE A 92 -0.96 -5.47 -30.75
CA ILE A 92 -0.37 -5.29 -29.41
C ILE A 92 -0.81 -6.45 -28.50
N SER A 93 0.16 -7.16 -27.92
CA SER A 93 -0.08 -8.18 -26.90
C SER A 93 0.30 -7.62 -25.53
N THR A 94 -0.66 -7.56 -24.60
CA THR A 94 -0.39 -7.25 -23.19
C THR A 94 -0.69 -8.48 -22.34
N GLU A 95 0.34 -9.00 -21.67
CA GLU A 95 0.22 -10.11 -20.74
C GLU A 95 0.04 -9.58 -19.31
N TYR A 96 -0.94 -10.12 -18.59
CA TYR A 96 -1.24 -9.71 -17.21
C TYR A 96 -1.15 -10.93 -16.28
N GLU A 97 -0.42 -10.77 -15.17
CA GLU A 97 -0.34 -11.76 -14.09
C GLU A 97 -1.74 -12.09 -13.54
N PRO A 98 -2.05 -13.37 -13.25
CA PRO A 98 -3.36 -13.77 -12.73
C PRO A 98 -3.62 -13.16 -11.35
N ALA A 99 -4.84 -12.67 -11.11
CA ALA A 99 -5.28 -12.30 -9.78
C ALA A 99 -5.19 -13.52 -8.85
N THR A 100 -4.24 -13.51 -7.92
CA THR A 100 -4.09 -14.52 -6.86
C THR A 100 -5.39 -14.61 -6.06
N ALA A 101 -5.74 -15.80 -5.55
CA ALA A 101 -7.03 -16.13 -4.94
C ALA A 101 -7.42 -15.37 -3.64
N GLY A 102 -6.80 -14.22 -3.34
CA GLY A 102 -6.89 -13.47 -2.07
C GLY A 102 -7.72 -12.18 -2.07
N GLY A 103 -8.53 -11.93 -3.12
CA GLY A 103 -9.29 -10.68 -3.30
C GLY A 103 -8.48 -9.58 -4.00
N LEU A 104 -9.15 -8.47 -4.35
CA LEU A 104 -8.55 -7.37 -5.14
C LEU A 104 -7.46 -6.60 -4.38
N VAL A 105 -7.64 -6.41 -3.07
CA VAL A 105 -6.65 -5.75 -2.21
C VAL A 105 -5.69 -6.80 -1.67
N GLN A 106 -4.45 -6.81 -2.14
CA GLN A 106 -3.42 -7.76 -1.69
C GLN A 106 -2.27 -7.01 -1.04
N VAL A 107 -1.85 -7.49 0.12
CA VAL A 107 -0.65 -7.01 0.82
C VAL A 107 0.42 -8.08 0.63
N THR A 108 1.44 -7.76 -0.17
CA THR A 108 2.57 -8.64 -0.48
C THR A 108 3.58 -8.65 0.66
N ASP A 109 4.54 -9.57 0.60
CA ASP A 109 5.62 -9.62 1.57
C ASP A 109 6.57 -8.43 1.41
N ASP A 110 6.74 -7.91 0.19
CA ASP A 110 7.50 -6.68 -0.08
C ASP A 110 6.83 -5.46 0.57
N ASP A 111 5.49 -5.34 0.45
CA ASP A 111 4.73 -4.27 1.12
C ASP A 111 4.92 -4.30 2.65
N ILE A 112 5.12 -5.50 3.22
CA ILE A 112 5.40 -5.67 4.65
C ILE A 112 6.86 -5.37 4.96
N ALA A 113 7.80 -5.81 4.13
CA ALA A 113 9.23 -5.60 4.30
C ALA A 113 9.57 -4.11 4.35
N ASP A 114 8.93 -3.29 3.51
CA ASP A 114 9.08 -1.83 3.53
C ASP A 114 8.61 -1.20 4.85
N LEU A 115 7.75 -1.88 5.62
CA LEU A 115 7.21 -1.41 6.89
C LEU A 115 7.87 -2.08 8.12
N ILE A 116 8.68 -3.12 7.90
CA ILE A 116 9.50 -3.72 8.93
C ILE A 116 10.88 -3.09 8.79
N ASP A 117 11.09 -2.03 9.57
CA ASP A 117 12.42 -1.49 9.78
C ASP A 117 13.23 -2.58 10.51
N ASP A 118 14.21 -3.17 9.82
CA ASP A 118 15.20 -4.06 10.45
C ASP A 118 16.17 -3.17 11.23
N ALA A 119 15.67 -2.56 12.30
CA ALA A 119 16.46 -1.86 13.30
C ALA A 119 17.27 -2.90 14.09
N GLY A 120 18.22 -3.54 13.41
CA GLY A 120 18.80 -4.79 13.84
C GLY A 120 20.15 -5.15 13.24
N SER A 121 20.87 -4.28 12.51
CA SER A 121 22.30 -4.49 12.23
C SER A 121 23.02 -3.23 11.74
N GLY A 122 23.13 -2.22 12.59
CA GLY A 122 24.08 -1.13 12.42
C GLY A 122 25.13 -1.22 13.52
N ASP A 123 26.02 -2.21 13.44
CA ASP A 123 27.19 -2.33 14.31
C ASP A 123 27.94 -1.00 14.28
N ALA A 124 27.90 -0.26 15.40
CA ALA A 124 28.55 1.02 15.51
C ALA A 124 30.06 0.79 15.35
N PHE A 125 30.61 1.22 14.20
CA PHE A 125 32.04 1.13 13.92
C PHE A 125 32.84 1.75 15.08
N THR A 126 33.32 0.92 15.99
CA THR A 126 34.19 1.33 17.08
C THR A 126 35.60 1.41 16.52
N ILE A 127 36.01 2.61 16.10
CA ILE A 127 37.42 2.87 15.78
C ILE A 127 38.20 2.85 17.09
N ARG A 128 38.93 1.75 17.35
CA ARG A 128 39.96 1.73 18.39
C ARG A 128 41.21 2.41 17.82
N VAL A 129 41.45 3.65 18.24
CA VAL A 129 42.76 4.27 18.08
C VAL A 129 43.69 3.61 19.10
N SER A 130 44.54 2.72 18.65
CA SER A 130 45.65 2.19 19.45
C SER A 130 46.73 3.27 19.61
N ALA A 131 47.20 3.41 20.85
CA ALA A 131 48.16 4.41 21.34
C ALA A 131 49.54 4.33 20.69
#